data_AF-A0A0K2TBH0-F1
#
_entry.id   AF-A0A0K2TBH0-F1
#
_cell.length_a   1.000
_cell.length_b   1.000
_cell.length_c   1.000
_cell.angle_alpha   90.00
_cell.angle_beta   90.00
_cell.angle_gamma   90.00
#
_symmetry.space_group_name_H-M   'P 1'
#
loop_
_entity.id
_entity.type
_entity.pdbx_description
1 polymer ?
#
loop_
_entity_poly.entity_id
_entity_poly.type
_entity_poly.pdbx_seq_one_letter_code
_entity_poly.pdbx_strand_id
1 'polypeptide(L)'
;MVISGVSMMIAFILVEFEFSPLIIMIVSMIGRFFITITMNGAMQIVPELLPTDLRSRGSAIVFVIGEVLTLVSPYIVYSAIAYKPMPFLLMGLIGSILGLLPLLLPETSNSSLATSADDADHIGRNQTSKNFPFAYKNDPKINNDLELSVDAN
;
A
#
# COMPACT_ATOMS: atom_id res chain seq x y z
N MET A 1 8.42 -8.11 1.96
CA MET A 1 8.69 -7.23 0.78
C MET A 1 10.09 -6.62 0.73
N VAL A 2 10.70 -6.17 1.83
CA VAL A 2 12.08 -5.60 1.77
C VAL A 2 13.12 -6.67 1.37
N ILE A 3 13.06 -7.86 1.97
CA ILE A 3 13.98 -8.99 1.68
C ILE A 3 13.92 -9.38 0.20
N SER A 4 12.72 -9.39 -0.40
CA SER A 4 12.57 -9.65 -1.84
C SER A 4 13.14 -8.54 -2.72
N GLY A 5 13.07 -7.28 -2.28
CA GLY A 5 13.69 -6.16 -2.98
C GLY A 5 15.22 -6.30 -3.03
N VAL A 6 15.83 -6.66 -1.91
CA VAL A 6 17.28 -6.96 -1.82
C VAL A 6 17.64 -8.14 -2.72
N SER A 7 16.83 -9.20 -2.72
CA SER A 7 17.03 -10.36 -3.60
C SER A 7 16.98 -10.00 -5.10
N MET A 8 16.14 -9.04 -5.50
CA MET A 8 16.06 -8.57 -6.89
C MET A 8 17.20 -7.63 -7.27
N MET A 9 17.73 -6.84 -6.32
CA MET A 9 18.97 -6.08 -6.53
C MET A 9 20.18 -6.99 -6.71
N ILE A 10 20.26 -8.09 -5.96
CA ILE A 10 21.31 -9.11 -6.17
C ILE A 10 21.14 -9.76 -7.54
N ALA A 11 19.91 -10.08 -7.96
CA ALA A 11 19.65 -10.63 -9.29
C ALA A 11 20.08 -9.67 -10.41
N PHE A 12 19.89 -8.35 -10.25
CA PHE A 12 20.40 -7.33 -11.19
C PHE A 12 21.91 -7.44 -11.39
N ILE A 13 22.68 -7.48 -10.30
CA ILE A 13 24.14 -7.60 -10.34
C ILE A 13 24.52 -8.91 -11.06
N LEU A 14 23.89 -10.02 -10.73
CA LEU A 14 24.18 -11.32 -11.35
C LEU A 14 23.91 -11.34 -12.86
N VAL A 15 22.90 -10.60 -13.33
CA VAL A 15 22.61 -10.45 -14.76
C VAL A 15 23.69 -9.62 -15.47
N GLU A 16 24.22 -8.59 -14.83
CA GLU A 16 25.26 -7.72 -15.40
C GLU A 16 26.62 -8.42 -15.50
N PHE A 17 26.93 -9.35 -14.60
CA PHE A 17 28.13 -10.19 -14.64
C PHE A 17 27.98 -11.47 -15.49
N GLU A 18 26.88 -11.60 -16.26
CA GLU A 18 26.60 -12.74 -17.16
C GLU A 18 26.75 -14.13 -16.50
N PHE A 19 26.35 -14.26 -15.23
CA PHE A 19 26.35 -15.55 -14.54
C PHE A 19 25.35 -16.55 -15.16
N SER A 20 25.50 -17.83 -14.82
CA SER A 20 24.63 -18.90 -15.29
C SER A 20 23.14 -18.57 -15.09
N PRO A 21 22.29 -18.70 -16.13
CA PRO A 21 20.87 -18.31 -16.08
C PRO A 21 20.08 -19.08 -15.02
N LEU A 22 20.52 -20.28 -14.66
CA LEU A 22 19.93 -21.07 -13.57
C LEU A 22 20.05 -20.37 -12.20
N ILE A 23 21.19 -19.75 -11.91
CA ILE A 23 21.42 -19.07 -10.63
C ILE A 23 20.53 -17.83 -10.54
N ILE A 24 20.46 -17.06 -11.63
CA ILE A 24 19.59 -15.88 -11.72
C ILE A 24 18.13 -16.28 -11.50
N MET A 25 17.66 -17.35 -12.14
CA MET A 25 16.30 -17.85 -11.98
C MET A 25 16.01 -18.27 -10.54
N ILE A 26 16.91 -19.02 -9.89
CA ILE A 26 16.74 -19.48 -8.50
C ILE A 26 16.62 -18.27 -7.56
N VAL A 27 17.52 -17.29 -7.67
CA VAL A 27 17.48 -16.07 -6.85
C VAL A 27 16.19 -15.29 -7.10
N SER A 28 15.77 -15.18 -8.37
CA SER A 28 14.51 -14.53 -8.75
C SER A 28 13.28 -15.22 -8.12
N MET A 29 13.27 -16.55 -8.10
CA MET A 29 12.17 -17.33 -7.52
C MET A 29 12.10 -17.19 -6.00
N ILE A 30 13.25 -17.13 -5.32
CA ILE A 30 13.31 -16.85 -3.89
C ILE A 30 12.68 -15.47 -3.60
N GLY A 31 13.08 -14.44 -4.34
CA GLY A 31 12.48 -13.11 -4.23
C GLY A 31 10.96 -13.13 -4.46
N ARG A 32 10.50 -13.84 -5.49
CA ARG A 32 9.07 -13.99 -5.81
C ARG A 32 8.29 -14.69 -4.69
N PHE A 33 8.88 -15.69 -4.05
CA PHE A 33 8.27 -16.42 -2.93
C PHE A 33 7.95 -15.48 -1.76
N PHE A 34 8.90 -14.66 -1.33
CA PHE A 34 8.69 -13.69 -0.24
C PHE A 34 7.65 -12.62 -0.57
N ILE A 35 7.62 -12.12 -1.82
CA ILE A 35 6.59 -11.17 -2.28
C ILE A 35 5.21 -11.83 -2.17
N THR A 36 5.09 -13.06 -2.65
CA THR A 36 3.83 -13.80 -2.69
C THR A 36 3.30 -14.04 -1.28
N ILE A 37 4.15 -14.48 -0.34
CA ILE A 37 3.76 -14.65 1.06
C ILE A 37 3.28 -13.32 1.66
N THR A 38 4.02 -12.23 1.42
CA THR A 38 3.64 -10.93 1.98
C THR A 38 2.29 -10.46 1.43
N MET A 39 2.06 -10.59 0.13
CA MET A 39 0.79 -10.20 -0.50
C MET A 39 -0.38 -11.04 0.02
N ASN A 40 -0.21 -12.36 0.12
CA ASN A 40 -1.26 -13.23 0.66
C ASN A 40 -1.55 -12.93 2.13
N GLY A 41 -0.53 -12.64 2.95
CA GLY A 41 -0.72 -12.22 4.33
C GLY A 41 -1.43 -10.87 4.45
N ALA A 42 -1.01 -9.89 3.65
CA ALA A 42 -1.62 -8.56 3.62
C ALA A 42 -3.11 -8.61 3.22
N MET A 43 -3.46 -9.40 2.21
CA MET A 43 -4.86 -9.56 1.79
C MET A 43 -5.75 -10.20 2.85
N GLN A 44 -5.17 -11.00 3.76
CA GLN A 44 -5.92 -11.66 4.85
C GLN A 44 -6.07 -10.74 6.07
N ILE A 45 -5.03 -10.00 6.45
CA ILE A 45 -5.07 -9.13 7.64
C ILE A 45 -5.89 -7.85 7.43
N VAL A 46 -5.95 -7.33 6.20
CA VAL A 46 -6.73 -6.11 5.86
C VAL A 46 -8.20 -6.22 6.28
N PRO A 47 -8.96 -7.26 5.90
CA PRO A 47 -10.34 -7.40 6.33
C PRO A 47 -10.53 -7.74 7.81
N GLU A 48 -9.48 -8.23 8.50
CA GLU A 48 -9.52 -8.53 9.94
C GLU A 48 -9.37 -7.26 10.80
N LEU A 49 -8.61 -6.29 10.30
CA LEU A 49 -8.41 -5.00 10.97
C LEU A 49 -9.55 -4.00 10.70
N LEU A 50 -10.41 -4.27 9.70
CA LEU A 50 -11.49 -3.37 9.31
C LEU A 50 -12.82 -3.75 10.01
N PRO A 51 -13.55 -2.80 10.63
CA PRO A 51 -14.89 -3.05 11.16
C PRO A 51 -15.89 -3.35 10.04
N THR A 52 -16.99 -4.03 10.37
CA THR A 52 -17.94 -4.64 9.41
C THR A 52 -18.47 -3.68 8.34
N ASP A 53 -18.70 -2.41 8.67
CA ASP A 53 -19.23 -1.40 7.74
C ASP A 53 -18.17 -0.87 6.76
N LEU A 54 -16.91 -0.91 7.16
CA LEU A 54 -15.78 -0.39 6.38
C LEU A 54 -15.01 -1.49 5.64
N ARG A 55 -15.23 -2.77 5.98
CA ARG A 55 -14.56 -3.92 5.35
C ARG A 55 -14.68 -3.93 3.82
N SER A 56 -15.87 -3.69 3.29
CA SER A 56 -16.12 -3.62 1.85
C SER A 56 -15.46 -2.40 1.20
N ARG A 57 -15.57 -1.22 1.83
CA ARG A 57 -15.09 0.05 1.28
C ARG A 57 -13.56 0.14 1.32
N GLY A 58 -12.94 -0.25 2.42
CA GLY A 58 -11.49 -0.24 2.60
C GLY A 58 -10.78 -1.21 1.66
N SER A 59 -11.31 -2.43 1.51
CA SER A 59 -10.76 -3.43 0.58
C SER A 59 -10.83 -2.96 -0.88
N ALA A 60 -11.90 -2.27 -1.28
CA ALA A 60 -12.03 -1.72 -2.63
C ALA A 60 -10.95 -0.67 -2.95
N ILE A 61 -10.61 0.21 -2.01
CA ILE A 61 -9.57 1.24 -2.20
C ILE A 61 -8.19 0.58 -2.40
N VAL A 62 -7.85 -0.40 -1.56
CA VAL A 62 -6.60 -1.16 -1.68
C VAL A 62 -6.52 -1.83 -3.06
N PHE A 63 -7.62 -2.40 -3.53
CA PHE A 63 -7.68 -3.04 -4.84
C PHE A 63 -7.47 -2.05 -5.99
N VAL A 64 -8.12 -0.88 -5.96
CA VAL A 64 -7.94 0.16 -6.97
C VAL A 64 -6.49 0.64 -7.03
N ILE A 65 -5.84 0.86 -5.87
CA ILE A 65 -4.42 1.24 -5.83
C ILE A 65 -3.54 0.12 -6.42
N GLY A 66 -3.84 -1.15 -6.10
CA GLY A 66 -3.16 -2.31 -6.66
C GLY A 66 -3.26 -2.37 -8.19
N GLU A 67 -4.45 -2.14 -8.74
CA GLU A 67 -4.67 -2.09 -10.19
C GLU A 67 -3.93 -0.93 -10.86
N VAL A 68 -3.87 0.25 -10.22
CA VAL A 68 -3.07 1.37 -10.74
C VAL A 68 -1.59 1.00 -10.84
N LEU A 69 -1.04 0.26 -9.86
CA LEU A 69 0.34 -0.24 -9.94
C LEU A 69 0.53 -1.26 -11.07
N THR A 70 -0.47 -2.10 -11.32
CA THR A 70 -0.48 -3.03 -12.45
C THR A 70 -0.47 -2.30 -13.79
N LEU A 71 -1.20 -1.18 -13.92
CA LEU A 71 -1.16 -0.32 -15.11
C LEU A 71 0.23 0.32 -15.35
N VAL A 72 1.02 0.53 -14.29
CA VAL A 72 2.40 1.03 -14.39
C VAL A 72 3.37 -0.07 -14.83
N SER A 73 3.06 -1.35 -14.60
CA SER A 73 3.90 -2.50 -14.95
C SER A 73 4.43 -2.53 -16.40
N PRO A 74 3.60 -2.36 -17.46
CA PRO A 74 4.10 -2.38 -18.84
C PRO A 74 5.11 -1.28 -19.15
N TYR A 75 5.05 -0.12 -18.46
CA TYR A 75 6.06 0.93 -18.61
C TYR A 75 7.42 0.51 -18.06
N ILE A 76 7.44 -0.23 -16.95
CA ILE A 76 8.67 -0.78 -16.35
C ILE A 76 9.29 -1.79 -17.31
N VAL A 77 8.49 -2.64 -17.94
CA VAL A 77 8.97 -3.64 -18.91
C VAL A 77 9.44 -2.97 -20.21
N TYR A 78 8.77 -1.89 -20.65
CA TYR A 78 9.18 -1.14 -21.83
C TYR A 78 10.59 -0.52 -21.67
N SER A 79 10.97 -0.11 -20.45
CA SER A 79 12.32 0.35 -20.12
C SER A 79 13.41 -0.72 -20.40
N ALA A 80 13.05 -2.01 -20.40
CA ALA A 80 13.98 -3.11 -20.67
C ALA A 80 14.50 -3.13 -22.12
N ILE A 81 13.86 -2.42 -23.05
CA ILE A 81 14.31 -2.30 -24.45
C ILE A 81 15.63 -1.52 -24.54
N ALA A 82 15.85 -0.55 -23.63
CA ALA A 82 17.10 0.19 -23.57
C ALA A 82 18.21 -0.56 -22.82
N TYR A 83 17.86 -1.23 -21.71
CA TYR A 83 18.81 -1.98 -20.88
C TYR A 83 18.16 -3.26 -20.35
N LYS A 84 18.68 -4.43 -20.70
CA LYS A 84 18.07 -5.72 -20.34
C LYS A 84 17.89 -5.97 -18.82
N PRO A 85 18.81 -5.53 -17.93
CA PRO A 85 18.63 -5.73 -16.48
C PRO A 85 17.84 -4.60 -15.78
N MET A 86 17.54 -3.47 -16.44
CA MET A 86 16.78 -2.34 -15.87
C MET A 86 15.49 -2.71 -15.12
N PRO A 87 14.61 -3.61 -15.63
CA PRO A 87 13.36 -3.92 -14.94
C PRO A 87 13.57 -4.59 -13.58
N PHE A 88 14.66 -5.34 -13.38
CA PHE A 88 14.97 -5.97 -12.09
C PHE A 88 15.30 -4.92 -11.03
N LEU A 89 16.05 -3.88 -11.41
CA LEU A 89 16.39 -2.76 -10.53
C LEU A 89 15.13 -1.98 -10.13
N LEU A 90 14.28 -1.64 -11.11
CA LEU A 90 13.05 -0.87 -10.87
C LEU A 90 12.08 -1.63 -9.96
N MET A 91 11.86 -2.93 -10.21
CA MET A 91 11.04 -3.76 -9.34
C MET A 91 11.60 -3.89 -7.93
N GLY A 92 12.93 -4.02 -7.79
CA GLY A 92 13.61 -4.06 -6.50
C GLY A 92 13.45 -2.76 -5.70
N LEU A 93 13.62 -1.60 -6.35
CA LEU A 93 13.47 -0.28 -5.73
C LEU A 93 12.03 0.00 -5.30
N ILE A 94 11.08 -0.17 -6.23
CA ILE A 94 9.65 0.05 -5.94
C ILE A 94 9.18 -0.90 -4.83
N GLY A 95 9.55 -2.18 -4.91
CA GLY A 95 9.22 -3.17 -3.88
C GLY A 95 9.84 -2.86 -2.51
N SER A 96 11.05 -2.28 -2.49
CA SER A 96 11.71 -1.87 -1.24
C SER A 96 11.04 -0.66 -0.63
N ILE A 97 10.69 0.36 -1.43
CA ILE A 97 9.97 1.56 -0.96
C ILE A 97 8.60 1.16 -0.41
N LEU A 98 7.85 0.33 -1.15
CA LEU A 98 6.54 -0.18 -0.71
C LEU A 98 6.64 -1.07 0.53
N GLY A 99 7.73 -1.81 0.71
CA GLY A 99 7.96 -2.61 1.91
C GLY A 99 8.45 -1.79 3.11
N LEU A 100 9.13 -0.67 2.87
CA LEU A 100 9.67 0.21 3.90
C LEU A 100 8.64 1.23 4.39
N LEU A 101 7.72 1.66 3.52
CA LEU A 101 6.66 2.62 3.87
C LEU A 101 5.77 2.15 5.04
N PRO A 102 5.28 0.90 5.09
CA PRO A 102 4.58 0.35 6.26
C PRO A 102 5.47 0.18 7.50
N LEU A 103 6.79 0.19 7.33
CA LEU A 103 7.75 0.13 8.44
C LEU A 103 7.98 1.53 9.03
N LEU A 104 7.93 2.57 8.19
CA LEU A 104 8.00 3.98 8.59
C LEU A 104 6.69 4.50 9.20
N LEU A 105 5.55 3.93 8.81
CA LEU A 105 4.33 4.06 9.59
C LEU A 105 4.48 3.08 10.75
N PRO A 106 4.95 3.51 11.93
CA PRO A 106 5.25 2.62 13.04
C PRO A 106 4.01 1.76 13.27
N GLU A 107 4.22 0.47 13.07
CA GLU A 107 3.27 -0.63 13.11
C GLU A 107 2.20 -0.36 14.17
N THR A 108 1.11 0.28 13.72
CA THR A 108 -0.13 0.54 14.47
C THR A 108 0.09 0.90 15.94
N SER A 109 0.44 2.16 16.20
CA SER A 109 0.51 2.75 17.54
C SER A 109 -0.67 2.34 18.42
N ASN A 110 -0.48 1.31 19.25
CA ASN A 110 -1.00 1.06 20.61
C ASN A 110 -2.41 1.58 21.00
N SER A 111 -3.32 1.77 20.06
CA SER A 111 -4.69 2.20 20.30
C SER A 111 -5.61 1.01 20.12
N SER A 112 -6.42 0.72 21.12
CA SER A 112 -7.48 -0.29 21.04
C SER A 112 -8.27 -0.07 19.74
N LEU A 113 -8.34 -1.11 18.90
CA LEU A 113 -9.19 -1.16 17.73
C LEU A 113 -10.59 -0.68 18.15
N ALA A 114 -11.07 0.41 17.55
CA ALA A 114 -12.43 0.86 17.74
C ALA A 114 -13.36 -0.24 17.22
N THR A 115 -14.04 -0.92 18.14
CA THR A 115 -14.88 -2.09 17.85
C THR A 115 -16.13 -1.73 17.04
N SER A 116 -16.42 -0.44 16.83
CA SER A 116 -17.54 0.06 16.01
C SER A 116 -17.15 1.34 15.24
N ALA A 117 -17.76 1.56 14.07
CA ALA A 117 -17.55 2.76 13.25
C ALA A 117 -17.92 4.05 14.01
N ASP A 118 -18.95 4.01 14.85
CA ASP A 118 -19.34 5.13 15.72
C ASP A 118 -18.25 5.47 16.75
N ASP A 119 -17.56 4.46 17.29
CA ASP A 119 -16.48 4.66 18.26
C ASP A 119 -15.23 5.27 17.60
N ALA A 120 -14.97 4.94 16.32
CA ALA A 120 -13.91 5.56 15.53
C ALA A 120 -14.18 7.06 15.26
N ASP A 121 -15.43 7.43 15.01
CA ASP A 121 -15.84 8.82 14.82
C ASP A 121 -15.74 9.65 16.11
N HIS A 122 -16.05 9.06 17.27
CA HIS A 122 -15.87 9.70 18.57
C HIS A 122 -14.39 9.89 18.95
N ILE A 123 -13.53 8.92 18.63
CA ILE A 123 -12.07 9.03 18.82
C ILE A 123 -11.47 10.07 17.85
N GLY A 124 -11.93 10.11 16.59
CA GLY A 124 -11.49 11.10 15.59
C GLY A 124 -11.84 12.55 15.95
N ARG A 125 -13.01 12.78 16.54
CA ARG A 125 -13.44 14.13 16.99
C ARG A 125 -12.58 14.65 18.15
N ASN A 126 -12.16 13.79 19.08
CA ASN A 126 -11.30 14.17 20.22
C ASN A 126 -9.80 14.31 19.87
N GLN A 127 -9.38 13.96 18.65
CA GLN A 127 -8.01 14.16 18.16
C GLN A 127 -7.87 15.41 17.28
N THR A 128 -8.85 16.31 17.30
CA THR A 128 -8.78 17.58 16.57
C THR A 128 -7.76 18.51 17.21
N SER A 129 -6.76 18.91 16.39
CA SER A 129 -5.68 19.84 16.67
C SER A 129 -4.62 19.28 17.64
N LYS A 130 -3.50 18.78 17.13
CA LYS A 130 -2.31 19.64 17.16
C LYS A 130 -1.26 19.42 16.06
N ASN A 131 -1.33 18.36 15.23
CA ASN A 131 -0.17 17.99 14.38
C ASN A 131 -0.42 17.72 12.89
N PHE A 132 -1.59 18.04 12.30
CA PHE A 132 -1.79 17.84 10.85
C PHE A 132 -2.02 19.18 10.12
N PRO A 133 -1.10 19.62 9.23
CA PRO A 133 -1.21 20.89 8.50
C PRO A 133 -2.20 20.88 7.33
N PHE A 134 -2.90 19.76 7.08
CA PHE A 134 -3.84 19.61 5.95
C PHE A 134 -5.23 19.14 6.39
N ALA A 135 -5.66 19.46 7.63
CA ALA A 135 -6.99 19.08 8.09
C ALA A 135 -8.08 19.70 7.20
N TYR A 136 -8.81 18.84 6.49
CA TYR A 136 -10.03 19.17 5.77
C TYR A 136 -11.09 19.59 6.80
N LYS A 137 -11.42 20.88 6.80
CA LYS A 137 -12.38 21.48 7.70
C LYS A 137 -13.79 21.15 7.22
N ASN A 138 -14.42 20.13 7.82
CA ASN A 138 -15.87 19.99 7.73
C ASN A 138 -16.51 21.09 8.58
N ASP A 139 -16.87 22.20 7.93
CA ASP A 139 -17.60 23.29 8.57
C ASP A 139 -19.05 22.86 8.89
N PRO A 140 -19.46 22.79 10.18
CA PRO A 140 -20.79 22.31 10.57
C PRO A 140 -21.95 23.23 10.14
N LYS A 141 -21.67 24.35 9.47
CA LYS A 141 -22.71 25.25 8.93
C LYS A 141 -23.39 24.66 7.70
N ILE A 142 -22.65 23.98 6.81
CA ILE A 142 -23.16 23.50 5.52
C ILE A 142 -24.25 22.44 5.70
N ASN A 143 -24.17 21.62 6.75
CA ASN A 143 -25.15 20.55 6.98
C ASN A 143 -26.50 21.10 7.49
N ASN A 144 -26.46 22.15 8.33
CA ASN A 144 -27.69 22.82 8.78
C ASN A 144 -28.38 23.56 7.63
N ASP A 145 -27.60 24.10 6.68
CA ASP A 145 -28.14 24.79 5.50
C ASP A 145 -28.82 23.79 4.53
N LEU A 146 -28.31 22.55 4.46
CA LEU A 146 -28.88 21.47 3.66
C LEU A 146 -30.16 20.90 4.28
N GLU A 147 -30.22 20.69 5.60
CA GLU A 147 -31.45 20.27 6.29
C GLU A 147 -32.55 21.34 6.19
N LEU A 148 -32.20 22.62 6.36
CA LEU A 148 -33.14 23.73 6.19
C LEU A 148 -33.66 23.88 4.75
N SER A 149 -32.94 23.40 3.74
CA SER A 149 -33.40 23.39 2.34
C SER A 149 -34.28 22.20 1.97
N VAL A 150 -34.21 21.11 2.74
CA VAL A 150 -35.03 19.90 2.54
C VAL A 150 -36.36 20.00 3.27
N ASP A 151 -36.42 20.70 4.41
CA ASP A 151 -37.66 20.97 5.15
C ASP A 151 -38.49 22.14 4.58
N ALA A 152 -37.94 22.87 3.60
CA ALA A 152 -38.59 24.02 2.96
C ALA A 152 -39.28 23.70 1.61
N ASN A 153 -39.35 22.42 1.22
CA ASN A 153 -40.00 21.94 -0.02
C ASN A 153 -40.90 20.74 0.25
#